data_AF-A0A4S2KTE2-F1
#
_entry.id   AF-A0A4S2KTE2-F1
#
_cell.length_a   1.000
_cell.length_b   1.000
_cell.length_c   1.000
_cell.angle_alpha   90.00
_cell.angle_beta   90.00
_cell.angle_gamma   90.00
#
_symmetry.space_group_name_H-M   'P 1'
#
loop_
_entity.id
_entity.type
_entity.pdbx_description
1 polymer ?
#
loop_
_entity_poly.entity_id
_entity_poly.type
_entity_poly.pdbx_seq_one_letter_code
_entity_poly.pdbx_strand_id
1 'polypeptide(L)'
;MLTKVKTRIDLPLNPPRCFSYVQARLSQISNEERKSVPLFWKLMQQLDIALEVCPISNYVLGLVETMRNHPAASLFASGSPVVVSNDDPYDFYEAFMGIISVNSDLKSLKQLAINSDLQQPEQTTTSECVGQMASQAWQMERLRFIIGHSFLPSHNFMEVIPEIEKSEVLKILRDMLKGAVLHANGFAIASLDYRFYNLTYRENLYVCDKNSTLRLKFFDVPSYDCNWELLSKKIKRSMTMVTENPNSVYNTVDKAWEKFDSVFKAWKFLISYRPVFEDLHYCNLQELYEDNVMYAEIRSTLSSIYDLDGKGAGPMGIMSANSDLRSLKQLMINSLTYSSLSKRQQRSALGKRQVKHSKWDAFVAKLANYDELGQQT
;
A
#
# COMPACT_ATOMS: atom_id res chain seq x y z
N MET A 1 48.37 16.18 -9.12
CA MET A 1 48.23 15.34 -7.91
C MET A 1 46.78 14.87 -7.83
N LEU A 2 46.49 13.74 -8.48
CA LEU A 2 45.21 13.04 -8.50
C LEU A 2 45.51 11.59 -8.14
N THR A 3 44.82 11.03 -7.16
CA THR A 3 44.75 9.57 -7.03
C THR A 3 43.39 9.14 -6.52
N LYS A 4 42.73 8.35 -7.35
CA LYS A 4 41.49 7.59 -7.11
C LYS A 4 41.71 6.61 -5.97
N VAL A 5 40.78 6.55 -5.01
CA VAL A 5 40.64 5.39 -4.12
C VAL A 5 39.54 4.50 -4.69
N LYS A 6 39.97 3.34 -5.19
CA LYS A 6 39.14 2.18 -5.56
C LYS A 6 38.98 1.36 -4.28
N THR A 7 37.82 1.37 -3.65
CA THR A 7 37.48 0.35 -2.65
C THR A 7 36.99 -0.89 -3.39
N ARG A 8 37.83 -1.93 -3.37
CA ARG A 8 37.55 -3.27 -3.88
C ARG A 8 36.74 -3.98 -2.80
N ILE A 9 35.46 -4.21 -3.04
CA ILE A 9 34.65 -5.15 -2.25
C ILE A 9 34.88 -6.51 -2.89
N ASP A 10 35.53 -7.42 -2.17
CA ASP A 10 35.70 -8.80 -2.62
C ASP A 10 34.33 -9.51 -2.55
N LEU A 11 33.72 -9.70 -3.71
CA LEU A 11 32.46 -10.44 -3.87
C LEU A 11 32.74 -11.95 -3.94
N PRO A 12 31.84 -12.81 -3.43
CA PRO A 12 31.99 -14.26 -3.50
C PRO A 12 32.00 -14.76 -4.95
N LEU A 13 32.75 -15.85 -5.19
CA LEU A 13 33.07 -16.44 -6.50
C LEU A 13 31.87 -16.94 -7.34
N ASN A 14 30.62 -16.80 -6.87
CA ASN A 14 29.39 -17.07 -7.63
C ASN A 14 28.18 -16.34 -7.00
N PRO A 15 27.81 -15.12 -7.47
CA PRO A 15 26.59 -14.44 -7.02
C PRO A 15 25.32 -15.05 -7.67
N PRO A 16 24.15 -15.00 -7.00
CA PRO A 16 22.88 -15.51 -7.53
C PRO A 16 22.39 -14.72 -8.75
N ARG A 17 21.65 -15.40 -9.65
CA ARG A 17 21.28 -14.93 -11.01
C ARG A 17 20.59 -13.56 -11.06
N CYS A 18 19.86 -13.16 -10.02
CA CYS A 18 19.23 -11.83 -9.93
C CYS A 18 20.23 -10.69 -9.68
N PHE A 19 21.27 -10.91 -8.88
CA PHE A 19 22.32 -9.91 -8.64
C PHE A 19 23.16 -9.69 -9.90
N SER A 20 23.44 -10.77 -10.64
CA SER A 20 24.07 -10.66 -11.96
C SER A 20 23.17 -9.98 -12.99
N TYR A 21 21.84 -10.05 -12.88
CA TYR A 21 20.92 -9.39 -13.83
C TYR A 21 20.80 -7.89 -13.57
N VAL A 22 20.73 -7.47 -12.30
CA VAL A 22 20.73 -6.04 -11.93
C VAL A 22 22.11 -5.43 -12.15
N GLN A 23 23.22 -6.09 -11.81
CA GLN A 23 24.57 -5.64 -12.16
C GLN A 23 24.82 -5.67 -13.67
N ALA A 24 24.32 -6.66 -14.42
CA ALA A 24 24.39 -6.69 -15.87
C ALA A 24 23.62 -5.53 -16.48
N ARG A 25 22.41 -5.22 -16.00
CA ARG A 25 21.68 -4.01 -16.44
C ARG A 25 22.42 -2.74 -16.08
N LEU A 26 22.90 -2.59 -14.84
CA LEU A 26 23.62 -1.39 -14.40
C LEU A 26 24.97 -1.20 -15.11
N SER A 27 25.62 -2.29 -15.53
CA SER A 27 26.85 -2.27 -16.34
C SER A 27 26.60 -2.10 -17.84
N GLN A 28 25.38 -2.39 -18.32
CA GLN A 28 24.92 -2.16 -19.69
C GLN A 28 24.28 -0.78 -19.91
N ILE A 29 23.92 -0.07 -18.82
CA ILE A 29 23.51 1.34 -18.88
C ILE A 29 24.67 2.16 -19.44
N SER A 30 24.48 2.67 -20.65
CA SER A 30 25.41 3.55 -21.35
C SER A 30 25.71 4.80 -20.50
N ASN A 31 26.86 5.43 -20.73
CA ASN A 31 27.18 6.71 -20.07
C ASN A 31 26.14 7.83 -20.37
N GLU A 32 25.33 7.67 -21.43
CA GLU A 32 24.20 8.55 -21.75
C GLU A 32 22.96 8.26 -20.91
N GLU A 33 22.59 7.00 -20.70
CA GLU A 33 21.51 6.63 -19.78
C GLU A 33 21.84 6.94 -18.31
N ARG A 34 23.12 6.89 -17.93
CA ARG A 34 23.55 7.33 -16.59
C ARG A 34 23.44 8.86 -16.40
N LYS A 35 23.49 9.63 -17.49
CA LYS A 35 23.19 11.08 -17.51
C LYS A 35 21.68 11.35 -17.59
N SER A 36 20.87 10.41 -18.09
CA SER A 36 19.41 10.57 -18.19
C SER A 36 18.70 10.43 -16.85
N VAL A 37 19.22 9.64 -15.90
CA VAL A 37 18.61 9.50 -14.55
C VAL A 37 18.56 10.84 -13.78
N PRO A 38 19.64 11.63 -13.69
CA PRO A 38 19.56 12.99 -13.12
C PRO A 38 18.64 13.94 -13.90
N LEU A 39 18.53 13.77 -15.23
CA LEU A 39 17.67 14.60 -16.07
C LEU A 39 16.19 14.28 -15.85
N PHE A 40 15.86 12.99 -15.72
CA PHE A 40 14.53 12.51 -15.41
C PHE A 40 14.06 13.03 -14.05
N TRP A 41 14.92 12.98 -13.02
CA TRP A 41 14.55 13.52 -11.71
C TRP A 41 14.34 15.03 -11.71
N LYS A 42 15.19 15.78 -12.43
CA LYS A 42 14.96 17.21 -12.64
C LYS A 42 13.64 17.48 -13.36
N LEU A 43 13.28 16.66 -14.34
CA LEU A 43 12.02 16.77 -15.06
C LEU A 43 10.82 16.47 -14.15
N MET A 44 10.88 15.41 -13.33
CA MET A 44 9.83 15.09 -12.36
C MET A 44 9.63 16.23 -11.36
N GLN A 45 10.73 16.82 -10.86
CA GLN A 45 10.67 18.02 -10.00
C GLN A 45 10.07 19.22 -10.73
N GLN A 46 10.47 19.50 -11.97
CA GLN A 46 9.97 20.63 -12.76
C GLN A 46 8.49 20.49 -13.13
N LEU A 47 8.03 19.25 -13.32
CA LEU A 47 6.63 18.93 -13.65
C LEU A 47 5.77 18.70 -12.41
N ASP A 48 6.34 18.83 -11.21
CA ASP A 48 5.66 18.61 -9.93
C ASP A 48 4.99 17.22 -9.84
N ILE A 49 5.71 16.20 -10.30
CA ILE A 49 5.23 14.80 -10.30
C ILE A 49 5.75 14.10 -9.07
N ALA A 50 4.83 13.69 -8.18
CA ALA A 50 5.16 12.95 -6.97
C ALA A 50 5.62 11.53 -7.27
N LEU A 51 6.69 11.10 -6.61
CA LEU A 51 7.11 9.70 -6.55
C LEU A 51 6.58 9.06 -5.25
N GLU A 52 5.90 7.93 -5.38
CA GLU A 52 5.48 7.14 -4.22
C GLU A 52 6.56 6.15 -3.79
N VAL A 53 6.73 6.01 -2.47
CA VAL A 53 7.71 5.12 -1.83
C VAL A 53 6.99 4.21 -0.83
N CYS A 54 7.34 2.92 -0.80
CA CYS A 54 6.81 1.93 0.14
C CYS A 54 7.94 1.41 1.06
N PRO A 55 8.31 2.12 2.15
CA PRO A 55 9.46 1.81 2.98
C PRO A 55 9.53 0.36 3.46
N ILE A 56 8.47 -0.12 4.12
CA ILE A 56 8.45 -1.45 4.74
C ILE A 56 8.56 -2.53 3.69
N SER A 57 7.77 -2.44 2.61
CA SER A 57 7.84 -3.39 1.49
C SER A 57 9.23 -3.43 0.86
N ASN A 58 9.87 -2.29 0.63
CA ASN A 58 11.21 -2.22 0.08
C ASN A 58 12.23 -2.92 0.99
N TYR A 59 12.08 -2.80 2.31
CA TYR A 59 12.97 -3.43 3.28
C TYR A 59 12.71 -4.94 3.42
N VAL A 60 11.46 -5.33 3.69
CA VAL A 60 11.05 -6.72 3.93
C VAL A 60 11.31 -7.62 2.72
N LEU A 61 11.19 -7.07 1.51
CA LEU A 61 11.48 -7.80 0.26
C LEU A 61 12.97 -7.74 -0.14
N GLY A 62 13.83 -7.17 0.70
CA GLY A 62 15.28 -7.10 0.50
C GLY A 62 15.71 -6.20 -0.66
N LEU A 63 14.87 -5.22 -1.05
CA LEU A 63 15.22 -4.22 -2.07
C LEU A 63 16.16 -3.14 -1.51
N VAL A 64 16.12 -2.91 -0.20
CA VAL A 64 17.06 -2.06 0.54
C VAL A 64 17.58 -2.80 1.78
N GLU A 65 18.86 -2.62 2.09
CA GLU A 65 19.49 -3.27 3.25
C GLU A 65 19.14 -2.59 4.58
N THR A 66 18.94 -1.28 4.57
CA THR A 66 18.52 -0.47 5.74
C THR A 66 17.71 0.73 5.26
N MET A 67 16.83 1.26 6.11
CA MET A 67 16.07 2.48 5.78
C MET A 67 16.97 3.71 5.58
N ARG A 68 18.12 3.76 6.28
CA ARG A 68 19.11 4.83 6.14
C ARG A 68 19.74 4.92 4.75
N ASN A 69 19.86 3.78 4.07
CA ASN A 69 20.42 3.69 2.73
C ASN A 69 19.33 3.73 1.65
N HIS A 70 18.07 4.00 2.03
CA HIS A 70 16.97 4.01 1.09
C HIS A 70 17.16 5.14 0.05
N PRO A 71 17.04 4.87 -1.27
CA PRO A 71 17.36 5.84 -2.32
C PRO A 71 16.53 7.13 -2.25
N ALA A 72 15.31 7.04 -1.71
CA ALA A 72 14.43 8.18 -1.47
C ALA A 72 15.01 9.24 -0.51
N ALA A 73 16.02 8.93 0.31
CA ALA A 73 16.68 9.91 1.18
C ALA A 73 17.21 11.11 0.40
N SER A 74 17.77 10.88 -0.79
CA SER A 74 18.25 11.93 -1.69
C SER A 74 17.12 12.77 -2.31
N LEU A 75 15.96 12.16 -2.53
CA LEU A 75 14.77 12.84 -3.07
C LEU A 75 14.14 13.74 -2.01
N PHE A 76 14.02 13.26 -0.77
CA PHE A 76 13.60 14.07 0.37
C PHE A 76 14.55 15.25 0.61
N ALA A 77 15.86 15.01 0.61
CA ALA A 77 16.86 16.05 0.85
C ALA A 77 16.90 17.14 -0.24
N SER A 78 16.49 16.81 -1.46
CA SER A 78 16.43 17.75 -2.59
C SER A 78 15.09 18.48 -2.71
N GLY A 79 14.13 18.22 -1.81
CA GLY A 79 12.79 18.80 -1.88
C GLY A 79 11.95 18.28 -3.05
N SER A 80 12.24 17.07 -3.54
CA SER A 80 11.45 16.44 -4.60
C SER A 80 10.02 16.15 -4.10
N PRO A 81 9.00 16.24 -4.96
CA PRO A 81 7.67 15.72 -4.64
C PRO A 81 7.75 14.21 -4.38
N VAL A 82 7.58 13.81 -3.12
CA VAL A 82 7.56 12.41 -2.67
C VAL A 82 6.33 12.21 -1.80
N VAL A 83 5.67 11.07 -1.98
CA VAL A 83 4.59 10.58 -1.13
C VAL A 83 4.98 9.21 -0.57
N VAL A 84 4.46 8.87 0.60
CA VAL A 84 4.76 7.62 1.30
C VAL A 84 3.51 6.75 1.26
N SER A 85 3.67 5.47 0.93
CA SER A 85 2.61 4.48 1.03
C SER A 85 2.07 4.44 2.45
N ASN A 86 0.79 4.13 2.58
CA ASN A 86 0.12 4.01 3.88
C ASN A 86 -0.73 2.75 3.95
N ASP A 87 -0.31 1.70 3.27
CA ASP A 87 -0.92 0.37 3.41
C ASP A 87 -0.57 -0.26 4.77
N ASP A 88 0.46 0.23 5.44
CA ASP A 88 0.76 -0.03 6.86
C ASP A 88 1.01 1.29 7.62
N PRO A 89 0.41 1.50 8.81
CA PRO A 89 0.60 2.73 9.60
C PRO A 89 2.06 3.00 9.97
N TYR A 90 2.92 1.98 10.00
CA TYR A 90 4.33 2.11 10.31
C TYR A 90 5.18 2.64 9.14
N ASP A 91 4.67 2.68 7.90
CA ASP A 91 5.44 3.17 6.74
C ASP A 91 5.84 4.65 6.90
N PHE A 92 4.94 5.48 7.43
CA PHE A 92 5.24 6.88 7.71
C PHE A 92 6.30 7.03 8.80
N TYR A 93 6.28 6.14 9.80
CA TYR A 93 7.30 6.12 10.83
C TYR A 93 8.66 5.76 10.24
N GLU A 94 8.74 4.71 9.42
CA GLU A 94 10.00 4.29 8.77
C GLU A 94 10.52 5.34 7.78
N ALA A 95 9.64 5.98 7.00
CA ALA A 95 10.03 7.09 6.14
C ALA A 95 10.59 8.25 6.97
N PHE A 96 9.87 8.66 8.01
CA PHE A 96 10.21 9.83 8.80
C PHE A 96 11.45 9.64 9.67
N MET A 97 11.53 8.51 10.37
CA MET A 97 12.64 8.20 11.28
C MET A 97 13.84 7.62 10.52
N GLY A 98 13.59 6.76 9.54
CA GLY A 98 14.59 5.94 8.86
C GLY A 98 15.19 6.56 7.59
N ILE A 99 14.35 7.14 6.73
CA ILE A 99 14.76 7.61 5.38
C ILE A 99 15.13 9.09 5.38
N ILE A 100 14.31 9.93 6.02
CA ILE A 100 14.50 11.39 6.00
C ILE A 100 15.80 11.74 6.73
N SER A 101 16.60 12.61 6.11
CA SER A 101 17.93 12.98 6.62
C SER A 101 17.83 13.70 7.97
N VAL A 102 18.87 13.53 8.80
CA VAL A 102 19.02 14.18 10.10
C VAL A 102 19.05 15.71 10.01
N ASN A 103 19.43 16.24 8.85
CA ASN A 103 19.50 17.68 8.59
C ASN A 103 18.26 18.21 7.86
N SER A 104 17.26 17.36 7.61
CA SER A 104 16.01 17.78 6.99
C SER A 104 15.24 18.62 8.01
N ASP A 105 14.99 19.87 7.67
CA ASP A 105 14.27 20.80 8.53
C ASP A 105 12.76 20.51 8.48
N LEU A 106 12.00 21.24 9.30
CA LEU A 106 10.54 21.32 9.28
C LEU A 106 9.92 21.42 7.88
N LYS A 107 10.69 21.86 6.86
CA LYS A 107 10.22 21.95 5.48
C LYS A 107 10.00 20.61 4.84
N SER A 108 10.76 19.56 5.15
CA SER A 108 10.52 18.22 4.58
C SER A 108 9.23 17.60 5.11
N LEU A 109 8.93 17.82 6.40
CA LEU A 109 7.64 17.44 7.01
C LEU A 109 6.48 18.25 6.45
N LYS A 110 6.66 19.58 6.37
CA LYS A 110 5.68 20.47 5.74
C LYS A 110 5.44 20.08 4.29
N GLN A 111 6.49 19.70 3.55
CA GLN A 111 6.35 19.25 2.16
C GLN A 111 5.62 17.91 2.08
N LEU A 112 5.88 16.95 2.97
CA LEU A 112 5.12 15.71 3.03
C LEU A 112 3.64 15.95 3.32
N ALA A 113 3.33 16.81 4.29
CA ALA A 113 1.95 17.20 4.61
C ALA A 113 1.29 17.92 3.43
N ILE A 114 1.98 18.86 2.77
CA ILE A 114 1.49 19.59 1.59
C ILE A 114 1.28 18.65 0.40
N ASN A 115 2.21 17.73 0.13
CA ASN A 115 2.11 16.76 -0.96
C ASN A 115 0.93 15.79 -0.73
N SER A 116 0.65 15.50 0.53
CA SER A 116 -0.47 14.65 0.95
C SER A 116 -1.80 15.41 0.89
N ASP A 117 -1.79 16.73 1.11
CA ASP A 117 -2.96 17.60 1.07
C ASP A 117 -3.36 17.94 -0.38
N LEU A 118 -3.83 16.93 -1.11
CA LEU A 118 -4.25 17.10 -2.50
C LEU A 118 -5.51 17.97 -2.67
N GLN A 119 -6.22 18.42 -1.61
CA GLN A 119 -7.55 19.03 -1.80
C GLN A 119 -8.04 20.17 -0.89
N GLN A 120 -7.38 20.62 0.19
CA GLN A 120 -8.01 21.61 1.09
C GLN A 120 -7.12 22.82 1.45
N PRO A 121 -7.25 23.98 0.75
CA PRO A 121 -6.50 25.20 1.09
C PRO A 121 -6.88 25.84 2.44
N GLU A 122 -7.78 25.24 3.24
CA GLU A 122 -8.36 25.84 4.45
C GLU A 122 -7.90 25.16 5.76
N GLN A 123 -7.09 24.10 5.71
CA GLN A 123 -6.58 23.34 6.88
C GLN A 123 -5.07 23.50 7.15
N THR A 124 -4.47 24.59 6.63
CA THR A 124 -3.01 24.79 6.66
C THR A 124 -2.43 24.92 8.07
N THR A 125 -3.22 25.35 9.05
CA THR A 125 -2.76 25.59 10.43
C THR A 125 -2.65 24.32 11.28
N THR A 126 -3.54 23.34 11.07
CA THR A 126 -3.52 22.07 11.83
C THR A 126 -2.41 21.16 11.35
N SER A 127 -2.16 21.07 10.04
CA SER A 127 -1.04 20.30 9.47
C SER A 127 0.33 20.88 9.84
N GLU A 128 0.44 22.21 9.93
CA GLU A 128 1.65 22.89 10.41
C GLU A 128 1.94 22.59 11.89
N CYS A 129 0.92 22.58 12.75
CA CYS A 129 1.08 22.27 14.17
C CYS A 129 1.51 20.81 14.40
N VAL A 130 0.84 19.86 13.73
CA VAL A 130 1.22 18.43 13.81
C VAL A 130 2.62 18.21 13.27
N GLY A 131 3.00 18.86 12.17
CA GLY A 131 4.37 18.83 11.65
C GLY A 131 5.41 19.38 12.64
N GLN A 132 5.08 20.44 13.38
CA GLN A 132 5.94 20.96 14.46
C GLN A 132 6.07 19.99 15.63
N MET A 133 4.97 19.38 16.07
CA MET A 133 4.98 18.37 17.13
C MET A 133 5.80 17.15 16.71
N ALA A 134 5.62 16.65 15.48
CA ALA A 134 6.38 15.52 14.95
C ALA A 134 7.88 15.84 14.88
N SER A 135 8.24 17.05 14.43
CA SER A 135 9.64 17.50 14.39
C SER A 135 10.26 17.60 15.80
N GLN A 136 9.52 18.11 16.79
CA GLN A 136 9.98 18.18 18.18
C GLN A 136 10.13 16.79 18.82
N ALA A 137 9.15 15.90 18.61
CA ALA A 137 9.22 14.53 19.08
C ALA A 137 10.40 13.77 18.46
N TRP A 138 10.63 13.97 17.16
CA TRP A 138 11.81 13.44 16.47
C TRP A 138 13.12 13.95 17.06
N GLN A 139 13.21 15.25 17.39
CA GLN A 139 14.40 15.81 18.05
C GLN A 139 14.63 15.19 19.43
N MET A 140 13.57 14.88 20.17
CA MET A 140 13.66 14.19 21.47
C MET A 140 14.11 12.73 21.32
N GLU A 141 13.60 12.01 20.32
CA GLU A 141 13.99 10.63 20.03
C GLU A 141 15.43 10.57 19.48
N ARG A 142 15.85 11.59 18.74
CA ARG A 142 17.24 11.81 18.32
C ARG A 142 18.16 11.99 19.53
N LEU A 143 17.78 12.78 20.53
CA LEU A 143 18.59 12.93 21.75
C LEU A 143 18.75 11.58 22.44
N ARG A 144 17.69 10.77 22.53
CA ARG A 144 17.78 9.40 23.05
C ARG A 144 18.77 8.54 22.25
N PHE A 145 18.75 8.60 20.91
CA PHE A 145 19.72 7.91 20.08
C PHE A 145 21.17 8.35 20.33
N ILE A 146 21.43 9.66 20.35
CA ILE A 146 22.77 10.22 20.57
C ILE A 146 23.32 9.84 21.95
N ILE A 147 22.45 9.67 22.95
CA ILE A 147 22.81 9.30 24.33
C ILE A 147 22.98 7.77 24.50
N GLY A 148 22.88 6.99 23.41
CA GLY A 148 23.18 5.55 23.39
C GLY A 148 21.96 4.63 23.46
N HIS A 149 20.74 5.14 23.24
CA HIS A 149 19.58 4.28 22.98
C HIS A 149 19.53 3.81 21.52
N SER A 150 18.94 2.63 21.29
CA SER A 150 18.74 2.03 19.95
C SER A 150 17.93 2.96 19.03
N PHE A 151 18.40 3.13 17.79
CA PHE A 151 17.65 3.78 16.72
C PHE A 151 16.85 2.71 15.96
N LEU A 152 15.55 2.66 16.23
CA LEU A 152 14.66 1.57 15.78
C LEU A 152 14.71 1.29 14.26
N PRO A 153 14.71 2.30 13.36
CA PRO A 153 14.80 2.05 11.91
C PRO A 153 16.14 1.45 11.41
N SER A 154 17.15 1.28 12.28
CA SER A 154 18.37 0.54 11.92
C SER A 154 18.28 -0.96 12.20
N HIS A 155 17.21 -1.42 12.83
CA HIS A 155 16.97 -2.83 13.11
C HIS A 155 15.96 -3.39 12.12
N ASN A 156 15.80 -4.71 12.11
CA ASN A 156 14.80 -5.31 11.25
C ASN A 156 13.41 -4.90 11.73
N PHE A 157 12.61 -4.32 10.83
CA PHE A 157 11.26 -3.84 11.13
C PHE A 157 10.46 -4.86 11.96
N MET A 158 10.48 -6.14 11.60
CA MET A 158 9.70 -7.19 12.28
C MET A 158 10.13 -7.44 13.73
N GLU A 159 11.35 -7.07 14.11
CA GLU A 159 11.89 -7.23 15.47
C GLU A 159 11.54 -6.03 16.36
N VAL A 160 11.24 -4.86 15.77
CA VAL A 160 11.06 -3.60 16.50
C VAL A 160 9.64 -3.04 16.46
N ILE A 161 8.67 -3.73 15.84
CA ILE A 161 7.25 -3.33 15.85
C ILE A 161 6.78 -2.98 17.28
N PRO A 162 7.02 -3.79 18.34
CA PRO A 162 6.53 -3.49 19.69
C PRO A 162 7.16 -2.23 20.31
N GLU A 163 8.37 -1.87 19.91
CA GLU A 163 9.07 -0.66 20.34
C GLU A 163 8.56 0.56 19.57
N ILE A 164 8.32 0.42 18.25
CA ILE A 164 7.75 1.47 17.41
C ILE A 164 6.34 1.84 17.90
N GLU A 165 5.52 0.86 18.29
CA GLU A 165 4.18 1.08 18.87
C GLU A 165 4.17 1.95 20.13
N LYS A 166 5.29 1.97 20.88
CA LYS A 166 5.45 2.78 22.10
C LYS A 166 5.98 4.18 21.81
N SER A 167 6.40 4.47 20.58
CA SER A 167 6.99 5.75 20.20
C SER A 167 5.95 6.87 20.24
N GLU A 168 6.31 8.00 20.84
CA GLU A 168 5.50 9.23 20.77
C GLU A 168 5.48 9.81 19.34
N VAL A 169 6.53 9.59 18.55
CA VAL A 169 6.55 10.00 17.14
C VAL A 169 5.47 9.26 16.36
N LEU A 170 5.33 7.93 16.54
CA LEU A 170 4.27 7.18 15.86
C LEU A 170 2.88 7.71 16.22
N LYS A 171 2.62 8.02 17.50
CA LYS A 171 1.32 8.56 17.93
C LYS A 171 0.98 9.87 17.21
N ILE A 172 1.94 10.78 17.13
CA ILE A 172 1.77 12.05 16.41
C ILE A 172 1.56 11.79 14.90
N LEU A 173 2.30 10.85 14.32
CA LEU A 173 2.14 10.50 12.91
C LEU A 173 0.76 9.88 12.61
N ARG A 174 0.16 9.14 13.55
CA ARG A 174 -1.22 8.63 13.42
C ARG A 174 -2.25 9.77 13.40
N ASP A 175 -2.06 10.79 14.23
CA ASP A 175 -2.91 11.98 14.25
C ASP A 175 -2.73 12.89 13.02
N MET A 176 -1.67 12.69 12.23
CA MET A 176 -1.39 13.47 11.04
C MET A 176 -2.33 13.09 9.89
N LEU A 177 -2.89 14.12 9.23
CA LEU A 177 -3.60 13.97 7.97
C LEU A 177 -2.62 13.49 6.88
N LYS A 178 -2.76 12.24 6.44
CA LYS A 178 -1.84 11.62 5.47
C LYS A 178 -2.32 11.73 4.03
N GLY A 179 -3.50 12.33 3.84
CA GLY A 179 -4.01 12.61 2.51
C GLY A 179 -4.52 11.36 1.80
N ALA A 180 -3.68 10.75 0.98
CA ALA A 180 -4.06 9.68 0.08
C ALA A 180 -3.07 8.51 0.10
N VAL A 181 -3.60 7.29 0.07
CA VAL A 181 -2.84 6.09 -0.30
C VAL A 181 -3.05 5.80 -1.78
N LEU A 182 -1.98 5.77 -2.59
CA LEU A 182 -2.10 5.64 -4.05
C LEU A 182 -1.65 4.26 -4.57
N HIS A 183 -1.01 3.48 -3.71
CA HIS A 183 -0.57 2.12 -4.02
C HIS A 183 -0.75 1.20 -2.83
N ALA A 184 -1.99 0.76 -2.60
CA ALA A 184 -2.26 -0.30 -1.63
C ALA A 184 -2.75 -1.57 -2.33
N ASN A 185 -2.36 -2.73 -1.80
CA ASN A 185 -2.99 -4.00 -2.18
C ASN A 185 -4.18 -4.26 -1.24
N GLY A 186 -5.37 -4.51 -1.79
CA GLY A 186 -6.58 -4.72 -0.98
C GLY A 186 -6.50 -5.91 -0.04
N PHE A 187 -5.54 -6.82 -0.21
CA PHE A 187 -5.29 -7.94 0.70
C PHE A 187 -4.21 -7.64 1.74
N ALA A 188 -3.60 -6.45 1.74
CA ALA A 188 -2.47 -6.10 2.59
C ALA A 188 -2.78 -5.00 3.63
N ILE A 189 -3.89 -4.28 3.50
CA ILE A 189 -4.24 -3.13 4.37
C ILE A 189 -4.70 -3.58 5.77
N ALA A 190 -5.80 -4.34 5.89
CA ALA A 190 -6.39 -4.63 7.20
C ALA A 190 -5.40 -5.25 8.20
N SER A 191 -5.50 -4.88 9.46
CA SER A 191 -4.61 -5.31 10.53
C SER A 191 -4.52 -6.84 10.63
N LEU A 192 -3.33 -7.33 11.01
CA LEU A 192 -3.14 -8.77 11.28
C LEU A 192 -4.09 -9.26 12.39
N ASP A 193 -4.43 -8.40 13.35
CA ASP A 193 -5.35 -8.71 14.42
C ASP A 193 -6.77 -8.94 13.91
N TYR A 194 -7.31 -8.06 13.07
CA TYR A 194 -8.60 -8.30 12.44
C TYR A 194 -8.60 -9.62 11.67
N ARG A 195 -7.56 -9.86 10.86
CA ARG A 195 -7.52 -11.08 10.05
C ARG A 195 -7.39 -12.36 10.89
N PHE A 196 -6.59 -12.34 11.95
CA PHE A 196 -6.32 -13.53 12.77
C PHE A 196 -7.29 -13.74 13.93
N TYR A 197 -8.01 -12.73 14.37
CA TYR A 197 -8.94 -12.84 15.49
C TYR A 197 -10.40 -12.65 15.10
N ASN A 198 -10.68 -12.12 13.90
CA ASN A 198 -12.02 -12.10 13.32
C ASN A 198 -12.15 -13.16 12.23
N LEU A 199 -11.44 -13.01 11.10
CA LEU A 199 -11.72 -13.81 9.91
C LEU A 199 -11.48 -15.31 10.10
N THR A 200 -10.41 -15.68 10.80
CA THR A 200 -10.09 -17.10 11.06
C THR A 200 -10.95 -17.74 12.15
N TYR A 201 -11.78 -16.98 12.87
CA TYR A 201 -12.70 -17.50 13.89
C TYR A 201 -14.14 -17.61 13.38
N ARG A 202 -14.39 -17.28 12.12
CA ARG A 202 -15.71 -17.42 11.52
C ARG A 202 -16.07 -18.90 11.40
N GLU A 203 -17.34 -19.19 11.65
CA GLU A 203 -17.90 -20.53 11.50
C GLU A 203 -17.70 -21.04 10.07
N ASN A 204 -17.74 -22.37 9.92
CA ASN A 204 -17.67 -23.03 8.61
C ASN A 204 -16.37 -22.81 7.85
N LEU A 205 -15.30 -22.33 8.50
CA LEU A 205 -13.97 -22.23 7.92
C LEU A 205 -13.19 -23.53 8.09
N TYR A 206 -12.80 -24.13 6.97
CA TYR A 206 -12.02 -25.35 6.93
C TYR A 206 -10.61 -25.09 6.40
N VAL A 207 -9.67 -25.90 6.86
CA VAL A 207 -8.28 -25.91 6.43
C VAL A 207 -7.92 -27.27 5.85
N CYS A 208 -7.10 -27.26 4.81
CA CYS A 208 -6.47 -28.47 4.28
C CYS A 208 -5.04 -28.16 3.84
N ASP A 209 -4.12 -29.07 4.09
CA ASP A 209 -2.77 -29.02 3.51
C ASP A 209 -2.72 -29.91 2.26
N LYS A 210 -2.41 -29.30 1.11
CA LYS A 210 -2.22 -30.02 -0.16
C LYS A 210 -0.88 -29.63 -0.75
N ASN A 211 0.06 -30.57 -0.79
CA ASN A 211 1.42 -30.37 -1.30
C ASN A 211 2.16 -29.21 -0.60
N SER A 212 2.13 -29.17 0.73
CA SER A 212 2.76 -28.12 1.56
C SER A 212 2.18 -26.72 1.32
N THR A 213 0.99 -26.65 0.71
CA THR A 213 0.25 -25.40 0.51
C THR A 213 -1.01 -25.45 1.34
N LEU A 214 -1.07 -24.58 2.35
CA LEU A 214 -2.23 -24.44 3.21
C LEU A 214 -3.37 -23.76 2.43
N ARG A 215 -4.52 -24.45 2.34
CA ARG A 215 -5.74 -23.96 1.69
C ARG A 215 -6.80 -23.72 2.76
N LEU A 216 -7.48 -22.58 2.65
CA LEU A 216 -8.54 -22.16 3.57
C LEU A 216 -9.82 -21.95 2.78
N LYS A 217 -10.93 -22.57 3.18
CA LYS A 217 -12.17 -22.41 2.43
C LYS A 217 -13.37 -22.53 3.35
N PHE A 218 -14.39 -21.72 3.08
CA PHE A 218 -15.66 -21.80 3.77
C PHE A 218 -16.55 -22.86 3.11
N PHE A 219 -17.18 -23.71 3.91
CA PHE A 219 -18.06 -24.78 3.43
C PHE A 219 -19.30 -24.91 4.30
N ASP A 220 -20.46 -25.08 3.68
CA ASP A 220 -21.61 -25.69 4.36
C ASP A 220 -21.37 -27.21 4.54
N VAL A 221 -20.97 -27.88 3.46
CA VAL A 221 -20.55 -29.28 3.45
C VAL A 221 -19.16 -29.40 2.79
N PRO A 222 -18.14 -29.95 3.47
CA PRO A 222 -16.80 -30.08 2.91
C PRO A 222 -16.77 -30.95 1.65
N SER A 223 -15.97 -30.56 0.66
CA SER A 223 -15.76 -31.35 -0.56
C SER A 223 -14.74 -32.48 -0.36
N TYR A 224 -14.72 -33.46 -1.27
CA TYR A 224 -13.80 -34.61 -1.19
C TYR A 224 -12.45 -34.40 -1.89
N ASP A 225 -12.15 -33.18 -2.36
CA ASP A 225 -10.94 -32.85 -3.12
C ASP A 225 -9.68 -32.66 -2.25
N CYS A 226 -9.88 -32.61 -0.93
CA CYS A 226 -8.88 -32.41 0.10
C CYS A 226 -9.36 -33.04 1.41
N ASN A 227 -8.43 -33.36 2.32
CA ASN A 227 -8.79 -33.76 3.68
C ASN A 227 -9.08 -32.51 4.53
N TRP A 228 -10.29 -31.97 4.39
CA TRP A 228 -10.70 -30.74 5.05
C TRP A 228 -10.99 -30.95 6.53
N GLU A 229 -10.36 -30.14 7.37
CA GLU A 229 -10.57 -30.12 8.81
C GLU A 229 -11.12 -28.75 9.23
N LEU A 230 -12.08 -28.73 10.16
CA LEU A 230 -12.56 -27.47 10.72
C LEU A 230 -11.39 -26.72 11.38
N LEU A 231 -11.25 -25.44 11.08
CA LEU A 231 -10.11 -24.65 11.56
C LEU A 231 -10.19 -24.49 13.08
N SER A 232 -9.46 -25.33 13.80
CA SER A 232 -9.33 -25.31 15.27
C SER A 232 -7.94 -24.83 15.73
N LYS A 233 -6.97 -24.75 14.82
CA LYS A 233 -5.58 -24.41 15.12
C LYS A 233 -5.23 -22.98 14.69
N LYS A 234 -4.38 -22.30 15.46
CA LYS A 234 -3.80 -21.00 15.09
C LYS A 234 -2.83 -21.16 13.92
N ILE A 235 -3.25 -20.76 12.72
CA ILE A 235 -2.45 -20.79 11.47
C ILE A 235 -1.65 -19.51 11.20
N LYS A 236 -1.41 -18.69 12.23
CA LYS A 236 -0.81 -17.36 12.09
C LYS A 236 0.48 -17.34 11.26
N ARG A 237 1.41 -18.26 11.55
CA ARG A 237 2.75 -18.30 10.94
C ARG A 237 2.75 -18.52 9.42
N SER A 238 1.77 -19.25 8.88
CA SER A 238 1.71 -19.49 7.43
C SER A 238 1.23 -18.25 6.67
N MET A 239 0.42 -17.41 7.31
CA MET A 239 -0.33 -16.29 6.72
C MET A 239 0.28 -14.91 7.00
N THR A 240 1.47 -14.83 7.57
CA THR A 240 2.23 -13.58 7.72
C THR A 240 3.70 -13.79 7.41
N MET A 241 4.40 -12.71 7.08
CA MET A 241 5.87 -12.68 7.00
C MET A 241 6.52 -12.42 8.36
N VAL A 242 5.77 -11.96 9.37
CA VAL A 242 6.30 -11.70 10.71
C VAL A 242 6.82 -13.01 11.31
N THR A 243 8.10 -13.03 11.68
CA THR A 243 8.79 -14.20 12.22
C THR A 243 9.85 -13.79 13.25
N GLU A 244 10.21 -14.73 14.12
CA GLU A 244 11.42 -14.62 14.93
C GLU A 244 12.65 -14.75 14.02
N ASN A 245 13.67 -13.91 14.25
CA ASN A 245 14.94 -13.88 13.51
C ASN A 245 14.80 -13.75 11.97
N PRO A 246 14.12 -12.70 11.47
CA PRO A 246 13.86 -12.48 10.04
C PRO A 246 15.12 -12.53 9.17
N ASN A 247 16.27 -12.04 9.66
CA ASN A 247 17.53 -12.06 8.90
C ASN A 247 18.04 -13.49 8.62
N SER A 248 17.69 -14.45 9.47
CA SER A 248 18.02 -15.88 9.25
C SER A 248 17.02 -16.55 8.31
N VAL A 249 15.72 -16.26 8.50
CA VAL A 249 14.63 -16.87 7.72
C VAL A 249 14.63 -16.34 6.28
N TYR A 250 14.77 -15.03 6.10
CA TYR A 250 14.75 -14.30 4.83
C TYR A 250 16.15 -13.83 4.44
N ASN A 251 17.12 -14.74 4.48
CA ASN A 251 18.52 -14.41 4.18
C ASN A 251 18.81 -14.12 2.69
N THR A 252 17.81 -14.25 1.81
CA THR A 252 17.88 -13.86 0.40
C THR A 252 16.58 -13.20 -0.04
N VAL A 253 16.67 -12.32 -1.04
CA VAL A 253 15.53 -11.69 -1.71
C VAL A 253 14.53 -12.75 -2.20
N ASP A 254 15.02 -13.81 -2.84
CA ASP A 254 14.18 -14.88 -3.38
C ASP A 254 13.34 -15.56 -2.29
N LYS A 255 13.91 -15.85 -1.11
CA LYS A 255 13.16 -16.45 0.01
C LYS A 255 12.11 -15.51 0.58
N ALA A 256 12.41 -14.21 0.65
CA ALA A 256 11.43 -13.21 1.08
C ALA A 256 10.23 -13.19 0.11
N TRP A 257 10.50 -13.15 -1.19
CA TRP A 257 9.47 -13.20 -2.24
C TRP A 257 8.67 -14.51 -2.27
N GLU A 258 9.33 -15.66 -2.12
CA GLU A 258 8.65 -16.96 -2.04
C GLU A 258 7.66 -17.00 -0.85
N LYS A 259 8.07 -16.49 0.30
CA LYS A 259 7.20 -16.39 1.48
C LYS A 259 6.08 -15.38 1.25
N PHE A 260 6.37 -14.21 0.69
CA PHE A 260 5.37 -13.20 0.34
C PHE A 260 4.28 -13.81 -0.56
N ASP A 261 4.66 -14.44 -1.66
CA ASP A 261 3.73 -15.10 -2.57
C ASP A 261 2.90 -16.19 -1.89
N SER A 262 3.51 -16.97 -1.00
CA SER A 262 2.84 -18.00 -0.22
C SER A 262 1.76 -17.40 0.69
N VAL A 263 2.05 -16.27 1.35
CA VAL A 263 1.10 -15.54 2.20
C VAL A 263 -0.10 -15.06 1.37
N PHE A 264 0.13 -14.41 0.22
CA PHE A 264 -0.96 -13.95 -0.65
C PHE A 264 -1.80 -15.11 -1.21
N LYS A 265 -1.19 -16.25 -1.54
CA LYS A 265 -1.92 -17.46 -1.95
C LYS A 265 -2.82 -17.99 -0.82
N ALA A 266 -2.33 -18.02 0.41
CA ALA A 266 -3.13 -18.46 1.56
C ALA A 266 -4.33 -17.51 1.81
N TRP A 267 -4.10 -16.19 1.79
CA TRP A 267 -5.16 -15.19 1.95
C TRP A 267 -6.20 -15.22 0.83
N LYS A 268 -5.76 -15.44 -0.43
CA LYS A 268 -6.67 -15.49 -1.58
C LYS A 268 -7.82 -16.46 -1.37
N PHE A 269 -7.58 -17.65 -0.80
CA PHE A 269 -8.64 -18.63 -0.60
C PHE A 269 -9.66 -18.21 0.47
N LEU A 270 -9.21 -17.50 1.50
CA LEU A 270 -10.07 -16.94 2.55
C LEU A 270 -10.93 -15.79 2.02
N ILE A 271 -10.31 -14.87 1.27
CA ILE A 271 -10.94 -13.64 0.79
C ILE A 271 -11.87 -13.90 -0.41
N SER A 272 -11.78 -15.08 -1.04
CA SER A 272 -12.70 -15.44 -2.12
C SER A 272 -14.13 -15.73 -1.62
N TYR A 273 -14.35 -15.85 -0.31
CA TYR A 273 -15.71 -16.00 0.25
C TYR A 273 -16.38 -14.63 0.36
N ARG A 274 -17.55 -14.44 -0.26
CA ARG A 274 -18.20 -13.11 -0.42
C ARG A 274 -18.34 -12.32 0.90
N PRO A 275 -18.88 -12.88 2.00
CA PRO A 275 -19.00 -12.10 3.24
C PRO A 275 -17.65 -11.65 3.80
N VAL A 276 -16.61 -12.48 3.66
CA VAL A 276 -15.26 -12.09 4.08
C VAL A 276 -14.67 -11.03 3.15
N PHE A 277 -14.91 -11.14 1.85
CA PHE A 277 -14.51 -10.12 0.87
C PHE A 277 -15.10 -8.76 1.23
N GLU A 278 -16.42 -8.69 1.41
CA GLU A 278 -17.16 -7.47 1.71
C GLU A 278 -16.69 -6.84 3.03
N ASP A 279 -16.61 -7.63 4.09
CA ASP A 279 -16.16 -7.15 5.40
C ASP A 279 -14.69 -6.72 5.39
N LEU A 280 -13.82 -7.39 4.63
CA LEU A 280 -12.42 -6.99 4.52
C LEU A 280 -12.29 -5.65 3.79
N HIS A 281 -13.05 -5.41 2.72
CA HIS A 281 -13.01 -4.11 2.02
C HIS A 281 -13.52 -2.99 2.92
N TYR A 282 -14.59 -3.24 3.68
CA TYR A 282 -15.07 -2.29 4.67
C TYR A 282 -14.03 -2.00 5.74
N CYS A 283 -13.44 -3.04 6.34
CA CYS A 283 -12.40 -2.91 7.34
C CYS A 283 -11.16 -2.17 6.82
N ASN A 284 -10.70 -2.44 5.60
CA ASN A 284 -9.60 -1.70 4.97
C ASN A 284 -9.89 -0.19 4.92
N LEU A 285 -11.09 0.21 4.49
CA LEU A 285 -11.46 1.62 4.40
C LEU A 285 -11.61 2.25 5.78
N GLN A 286 -12.13 1.49 6.75
CA GLN A 286 -12.26 1.96 8.13
C GLN A 286 -10.90 2.20 8.77
N GLU A 287 -9.96 1.25 8.68
CA GLU A 287 -8.63 1.39 9.28
C GLU A 287 -7.82 2.52 8.60
N LEU A 288 -7.94 2.70 7.29
CA LEU A 288 -7.35 3.85 6.59
C LEU A 288 -7.94 5.18 7.08
N TYR A 289 -9.26 5.25 7.28
CA TYR A 289 -9.91 6.44 7.82
C TYR A 289 -9.49 6.74 9.26
N GLU A 290 -9.38 5.70 10.10
CA GLU A 290 -8.88 5.80 11.48
C GLU A 290 -7.43 6.27 11.54
N ASP A 291 -6.61 5.98 10.52
CA ASP A 291 -5.24 6.50 10.36
C ASP A 291 -5.18 7.84 9.60
N ASN A 292 -6.30 8.58 9.52
CA ASN A 292 -6.40 9.89 8.87
C ASN A 292 -6.00 9.90 7.38
N VAL A 293 -6.32 8.83 6.65
CA VAL A 293 -6.26 8.77 5.18
C VAL A 293 -7.63 9.09 4.59
N MET A 294 -7.68 10.05 3.67
CA MET A 294 -8.92 10.60 3.12
C MET A 294 -9.26 10.08 1.72
N TYR A 295 -8.30 9.46 1.03
CA TYR A 295 -8.48 8.89 -0.31
C TYR A 295 -7.61 7.65 -0.50
N ALA A 296 -8.10 6.66 -1.24
CA ALA A 296 -7.39 5.41 -1.44
C ALA A 296 -7.53 4.88 -2.89
N GLU A 297 -6.40 4.56 -3.51
CA GLU A 297 -6.33 3.76 -4.75
C GLU A 297 -5.89 2.34 -4.38
N ILE A 298 -6.88 1.45 -4.29
CA ILE A 298 -6.67 0.07 -3.85
C ILE A 298 -6.62 -0.84 -5.07
N ARG A 299 -5.48 -1.53 -5.23
CA ARG A 299 -5.30 -2.60 -6.20
C ARG A 299 -5.99 -3.85 -5.68
N SER A 300 -6.97 -4.35 -6.43
CA SER A 300 -7.65 -5.60 -6.13
C SER A 300 -7.58 -6.54 -7.32
N THR A 301 -7.32 -7.82 -7.05
CA THR A 301 -7.48 -8.87 -8.06
C THR A 301 -8.95 -9.25 -8.09
N LEU A 302 -9.64 -9.00 -9.19
CA LEU A 302 -11.05 -9.40 -9.40
C LEU A 302 -11.15 -10.92 -9.64
N SER A 303 -10.75 -11.72 -8.66
CA SER A 303 -10.98 -13.16 -8.69
C SER A 303 -12.44 -13.47 -8.43
N SER A 304 -12.94 -14.57 -8.99
CA SER A 304 -14.28 -15.06 -8.70
C SER A 304 -14.47 -15.22 -7.19
N ILE A 305 -15.51 -14.59 -6.66
CA ILE A 305 -15.95 -14.75 -5.28
C ILE A 305 -17.04 -15.84 -5.23
N TYR A 306 -17.23 -16.48 -4.09
CA TYR A 306 -18.24 -17.53 -3.91
C TYR A 306 -19.06 -17.31 -2.64
N ASP A 307 -20.30 -17.78 -2.69
CA ASP A 307 -21.21 -17.89 -1.55
C ASP A 307 -21.12 -19.29 -0.92
N LEU A 308 -21.68 -19.47 0.28
CA LEU A 308 -21.51 -20.71 1.06
C LEU A 308 -22.08 -21.95 0.34
N ASP A 309 -23.07 -21.77 -0.52
CA ASP A 309 -23.64 -22.81 -1.40
C ASP A 309 -22.74 -23.20 -2.58
N GLY A 310 -21.54 -22.60 -2.65
CA GLY A 310 -20.54 -22.84 -3.69
C GLY A 310 -20.81 -22.11 -5.00
N LYS A 311 -21.89 -21.32 -5.11
CA LYS A 311 -22.13 -20.52 -6.31
C LYS A 311 -21.14 -19.38 -6.37
N GLY A 312 -20.37 -19.36 -7.45
CA GLY A 312 -19.41 -18.31 -7.73
C GLY A 312 -20.07 -17.13 -8.44
N ALA A 313 -19.83 -15.91 -7.99
CA ALA A 313 -19.93 -14.73 -8.83
C ALA A 313 -18.56 -14.51 -9.51
N GLY A 314 -18.57 -14.51 -10.85
CA GLY A 314 -17.41 -14.04 -11.61
C GLY A 314 -17.12 -12.56 -11.36
N PRO A 315 -16.06 -11.98 -11.97
CA PRO A 315 -15.68 -10.58 -11.80
C PRO A 315 -16.85 -9.58 -11.96
N MET A 316 -17.81 -9.89 -12.83
CA MET A 316 -19.01 -9.06 -13.03
C MET A 316 -20.01 -9.09 -11.86
N GLY A 317 -20.06 -10.15 -11.06
CA GLY A 317 -20.94 -10.22 -9.88
C GLY A 317 -20.36 -9.57 -8.62
N ILE A 318 -19.15 -9.00 -8.70
CA ILE A 318 -18.57 -8.11 -7.68
C ILE A 318 -19.14 -6.70 -7.82
N MET A 319 -19.48 -6.29 -9.05
CA MET A 319 -20.37 -5.15 -9.23
C MET A 319 -21.77 -5.60 -8.80
N SER A 320 -22.40 -4.86 -7.89
CA SER A 320 -23.77 -5.16 -7.43
C SER A 320 -24.67 -5.43 -8.64
N ALA A 321 -25.54 -6.43 -8.56
CA ALA A 321 -26.58 -6.65 -9.57
C ALA A 321 -27.48 -5.41 -9.78
N ASN A 322 -27.47 -4.49 -8.81
CA ASN A 322 -28.15 -3.19 -8.85
C ASN A 322 -27.25 -2.05 -9.37
N SER A 323 -26.05 -2.35 -9.86
CA SER A 323 -25.16 -1.37 -10.51
C SER A 323 -25.74 -1.04 -11.87
N ASP A 324 -26.53 0.03 -11.93
CA ASP A 324 -27.14 0.54 -13.14
C ASP A 324 -26.24 1.61 -13.79
N LEU A 325 -26.77 2.28 -14.82
CA LEU A 325 -26.11 3.41 -15.47
C LEU A 325 -25.83 4.58 -14.50
N ARG A 326 -26.47 4.64 -13.33
CA ARG A 326 -26.17 5.62 -12.26
C ARG A 326 -24.81 5.34 -11.66
N SER A 327 -24.41 4.08 -11.48
CA SER A 327 -23.08 3.72 -10.98
C SER A 327 -21.97 4.15 -11.94
N LEU A 328 -22.15 3.97 -13.25
CA LEU A 328 -21.20 4.47 -14.26
C LEU A 328 -21.14 6.00 -14.28
N LYS A 329 -22.30 6.65 -14.19
CA LYS A 329 -22.40 8.11 -14.04
C LYS A 329 -21.67 8.57 -12.79
N GLN A 330 -21.77 7.82 -11.68
CA GLN A 330 -21.12 8.12 -10.41
C GLN A 330 -19.60 8.00 -10.51
N LEU A 331 -19.10 6.91 -11.09
CA LEU A 331 -17.67 6.70 -11.34
C LEU A 331 -17.07 7.84 -12.15
N MET A 332 -17.74 8.27 -13.22
CA MET A 332 -17.29 9.40 -14.02
C MET A 332 -17.33 10.73 -13.26
N ILE A 333 -18.27 10.94 -12.31
CA ILE A 333 -18.25 12.11 -11.41
C ILE A 333 -16.99 12.04 -10.57
N ASN A 334 -16.78 10.90 -9.92
CA ASN A 334 -15.70 10.71 -8.97
C ASN A 334 -14.35 10.91 -9.67
N SER A 335 -14.15 10.36 -10.87
CA SER A 335 -12.94 10.58 -11.67
C SER A 335 -12.68 12.04 -12.03
N LEU A 336 -13.70 12.90 -12.06
CA LEU A 336 -13.52 14.34 -12.28
C LEU A 336 -13.35 15.10 -10.96
N THR A 337 -14.17 14.79 -9.96
CA THR A 337 -14.18 15.42 -8.64
C THR A 337 -12.87 15.20 -7.89
N TYR A 338 -12.31 13.98 -7.98
CA TYR A 338 -11.08 13.60 -7.30
C TYR A 338 -9.84 13.65 -8.21
N SER A 339 -9.98 14.14 -9.44
CA SER A 339 -8.84 14.35 -10.33
C SER A 339 -7.91 15.46 -9.84
N SER A 340 -6.67 15.44 -10.33
CA SER A 340 -5.68 16.51 -10.20
C SER A 340 -6.01 17.79 -11.00
N LEU A 341 -7.19 17.87 -11.63
CA LEU A 341 -7.63 19.10 -12.30
C LEU A 341 -7.84 20.23 -11.27
N SER A 342 -7.50 21.47 -11.64
CA SER A 342 -7.80 22.63 -10.79
C SER A 342 -9.31 22.75 -10.52
N LYS A 343 -9.72 23.34 -9.38
CA LYS A 343 -11.16 23.55 -9.08
C LYS A 343 -11.91 24.26 -10.23
N ARG A 344 -11.24 25.13 -10.98
CA ARG A 344 -11.82 25.78 -12.18
C ARG A 344 -12.00 24.81 -13.35
N GLN A 345 -11.02 23.95 -13.61
CA GLN A 345 -11.10 22.90 -14.64
C GLN A 345 -12.14 21.83 -14.26
N GLN A 346 -12.18 21.40 -13.00
CA GLN A 346 -13.20 20.50 -12.48
C GLN A 346 -14.61 21.10 -12.66
N ARG A 347 -14.83 22.34 -12.22
CA ARG A 347 -16.11 23.05 -12.41
C ARG A 347 -16.48 23.21 -13.88
N SER A 348 -15.51 23.52 -14.75
CA SER A 348 -15.73 23.63 -16.20
C SER A 348 -16.08 22.29 -16.84
N ALA A 349 -15.39 21.21 -16.47
CA ALA A 349 -15.68 19.85 -16.93
C ALA A 349 -17.05 19.37 -16.46
N LEU A 350 -17.38 19.60 -15.18
CA LEU A 350 -18.70 19.30 -14.59
C LEU A 350 -19.82 20.17 -15.19
N GLY A 351 -19.53 21.43 -15.54
CA GLY A 351 -20.48 22.34 -16.19
C GLY A 351 -20.77 21.97 -17.65
N LYS A 352 -19.74 21.68 -18.46
CA LYS A 352 -19.90 21.13 -19.82
C LYS A 352 -20.64 19.80 -19.81
N ARG A 353 -20.52 19.06 -18.72
CA ARG A 353 -21.20 17.80 -18.48
C ARG A 353 -22.69 17.97 -18.16
N GLN A 354 -23.12 18.99 -17.44
CA GLN A 354 -24.54 19.28 -17.21
C GLN A 354 -25.32 19.35 -18.54
N VAL A 355 -24.70 19.90 -19.58
CA VAL A 355 -25.25 19.98 -20.95
C VAL A 355 -25.24 18.63 -21.68
N LYS A 356 -24.25 17.76 -21.44
CA LYS A 356 -24.24 16.39 -22.00
C LYS A 356 -25.14 15.41 -21.23
N HIS A 357 -25.43 15.70 -19.95
CA HIS A 357 -26.30 14.89 -19.10
C HIS A 357 -27.74 14.88 -19.58
N SER A 358 -28.26 15.97 -20.14
CA SER A 358 -29.62 15.95 -20.72
C SER A 358 -29.75 14.91 -21.84
N LYS A 359 -28.70 14.72 -22.65
CA LYS A 359 -28.66 13.68 -23.70
C LYS A 359 -28.50 12.29 -23.13
N TRP A 360 -27.70 12.13 -22.08
CA TRP A 360 -27.50 10.86 -21.39
C TRP A 360 -28.76 10.42 -20.64
N ASP A 361 -29.38 11.32 -19.87
CA ASP A 361 -30.60 11.05 -19.12
C ASP A 361 -31.77 10.73 -20.07
N ALA A 362 -31.85 11.41 -21.22
CA ALA A 362 -32.79 11.05 -22.30
C ALA A 362 -32.50 9.67 -22.92
N PHE A 363 -31.23 9.31 -23.09
CA PHE A 363 -30.82 7.98 -23.57
C PHE A 363 -31.16 6.87 -22.57
N VAL A 364 -30.88 7.08 -21.28
CA VAL A 364 -31.23 6.13 -20.20
C VAL A 364 -32.75 5.96 -20.08
N ALA A 365 -33.51 7.06 -20.13
CA ALA A 365 -34.98 6.99 -20.10
C ALA A 365 -35.55 6.23 -21.30
N LYS A 366 -34.94 6.37 -22.49
CA LYS A 366 -35.34 5.62 -23.69
C LYS A 366 -35.07 4.12 -23.55
N LEU A 367 -33.98 3.74 -22.89
CA LEU A 367 -33.65 2.33 -22.63
C LEU A 367 -34.57 1.73 -21.54
N ALA A 368 -34.85 2.47 -20.47
CA ALA A 368 -35.75 2.02 -19.41
C ALA A 368 -37.19 1.77 -19.92
N ASN A 369 -37.69 2.62 -20.81
CA ASN A 369 -38.99 2.43 -21.45
C ASN A 369 -39.03 1.24 -22.44
N TYR A 370 -37.89 0.74 -22.90
CA TYR A 370 -37.82 -0.41 -23.80
C TYR A 370 -38.05 -1.73 -23.04
N ASP A 371 -37.61 -1.83 -21.79
CA ASP A 371 -37.80 -3.01 -20.94
C ASP A 371 -39.25 -3.16 -20.46
N GLU A 372 -39.98 -2.06 -20.21
CA GLU A 372 -41.41 -2.10 -19.84
C GLU A 372 -42.32 -2.57 -21.00
N LEU A 373 -41.94 -2.30 -22.25
CA LEU A 373 -42.68 -2.76 -23.45
C LEU A 373 -42.33 -4.20 -23.84
N GLY A 374 -41.16 -4.72 -23.44
CA GLY A 374 -40.73 -6.09 -23.72
C GLY A 374 -41.29 -7.15 -22.76
N GLN A 375 -41.91 -6.76 -21.65
CA GLN A 375 -42.56 -7.66 -20.69
C GLN A 375 -44.08 -7.83 -20.92
N GLN A 376 -44.65 -7.19 -21.96
CA GLN A 376 -46.07 -7.29 -22.32
C GLN A 376 -46.37 -8.12 -23.59
N THR A 377 -45.42 -8.92 -24.07
CA THR A 377 -45.62 -9.90 -25.16
C THR A 377 -45.11 -11.26 -24.73
#